data_AF-A0A962H2I5-F1
#
_entry.id   AF-A0A962H2I5-F1
#
_cell.length_a   1.000
_cell.length_b   1.000
_cell.length_c   1.000
_cell.angle_alpha   90.00
_cell.angle_beta   90.00
_cell.angle_gamma   90.00
#
_symmetry.space_group_name_H-M   'P 1'
#
loop_
_entity.id
_entity.type
_entity.pdbx_description
1 polymer ?
#
loop_
_entity_poly.entity_id
_entity_poly.type
_entity_poly.pdbx_seq_one_letter_code
_entity_poly.pdbx_strand_id
1 'polypeptide(L)'
;MQSKLTVSFILLLVAIVAFMLFKQNNQFEVTPTKEQTLTQTENKQPIVPNEDNQSESKLPDVVKQKSEMNQDKNSDLMSSVDDYIYDPDPYVETQMMLHDNELCYNYISTKQSSKFSESLKRMSHRLQDEQSKFFDGHFEYCDKLNTQKPRLQLDNYKEVKERLKHSQPNSLWGQILSGEIDVETLGHSQIKDLLKQNRLSVLSLAPKIFYEYYEEVIHWDMEYVLQNRNYDYVKLMQEYAQQLYLCQLGTECGPNSQFMIRMCLSSQEACGLNYNQYIENILTTGQKNDLQVALQYFENVYR
;
A
#
# COMPACT_ATOMS: atom_id res chain seq x y z
N MET A 1 -59.30 8.29 -2.51
CA MET A 1 -58.88 7.88 -1.15
C MET A 1 -57.67 6.94 -1.15
N GLN A 2 -57.51 6.04 -2.13
CA GLN A 2 -56.38 5.10 -2.18
C GLN A 2 -54.99 5.76 -2.22
N SER A 3 -54.77 6.85 -2.98
CA SER A 3 -53.41 7.43 -3.08
C SER A 3 -52.87 8.05 -1.78
N LYS A 4 -53.75 8.54 -0.90
CA LYS A 4 -53.33 9.09 0.40
C LYS A 4 -52.86 8.00 1.37
N LEU A 5 -53.46 6.80 1.30
CA LEU A 5 -53.07 5.67 2.13
C LEU A 5 -51.70 5.13 1.73
N THR A 6 -51.45 5.02 0.42
CA THR A 6 -50.17 4.53 -0.11
C THR A 6 -49.01 5.46 0.22
N VAL A 7 -49.21 6.77 0.11
CA VAL A 7 -48.18 7.77 0.46
C VAL A 7 -47.84 7.73 1.96
N SER A 8 -48.83 7.62 2.84
CA SER A 8 -48.59 7.49 4.28
C SER A 8 -47.83 6.21 4.63
N PHE A 9 -48.10 5.10 3.94
CA PHE A 9 -47.40 3.83 4.17
C PHE A 9 -45.93 3.89 3.74
N ILE A 10 -45.63 4.53 2.60
CA ILE A 10 -44.24 4.72 2.13
C ILE A 10 -43.46 5.60 3.11
N LEU A 11 -44.05 6.70 3.60
CA LEU A 11 -43.40 7.58 4.57
C LEU A 11 -43.10 6.86 5.90
N LEU A 12 -44.00 5.99 6.36
CA LEU A 12 -43.79 5.16 7.54
C LEU A 12 -42.60 4.20 7.35
N LEU A 13 -42.51 3.56 6.18
CA LEU A 13 -41.39 2.67 5.84
C LEU A 13 -40.04 3.40 5.83
N VAL A 14 -39.99 4.60 5.23
CA VAL A 14 -38.77 5.42 5.22
C VAL A 14 -38.35 5.81 6.65
N ALA A 15 -39.30 6.17 7.50
CA ALA A 15 -39.02 6.50 8.90
C ALA A 15 -38.49 5.30 9.70
N ILE A 16 -39.03 4.10 9.49
CA ILE A 16 -38.57 2.87 10.15
C ILE A 16 -37.13 2.54 9.72
N VAL A 17 -36.82 2.63 8.42
CA VAL A 17 -35.47 2.37 7.91
C VAL A 17 -34.48 3.39 8.46
N ALA A 18 -34.82 4.69 8.46
CA ALA A 18 -33.98 5.74 9.04
C ALA A 18 -33.71 5.50 10.54
N PHE A 19 -34.72 5.07 11.30
CA PHE A 19 -34.58 4.75 12.71
C PHE A 19 -33.66 3.54 12.97
N MET A 20 -33.78 2.49 12.15
CA MET A 20 -32.93 1.29 12.23
C MET A 20 -31.47 1.66 11.98
N LEU A 21 -31.19 2.45 10.94
CA LEU A 21 -29.84 2.93 10.62
C LEU A 21 -29.26 3.81 11.73
N PHE A 22 -30.08 4.70 12.32
CA PHE A 22 -29.65 5.56 13.42
C PHE A 22 -29.29 4.75 14.68
N LYS A 23 -30.09 3.72 15.01
CA LYS A 23 -29.84 2.87 16.18
C LYS A 23 -28.57 2.03 16.03
N GLN A 24 -28.27 1.54 14.82
CA GLN A 24 -27.09 0.73 14.55
C GLN A 24 -25.79 1.53 14.76
N ASN A 25 -25.81 2.84 14.50
CA ASN A 25 -24.64 3.70 14.66
C ASN A 25 -24.27 4.00 16.13
N ASN A 26 -25.20 3.80 17.07
CA ASN A 26 -24.99 4.09 18.50
C ASN A 26 -24.57 2.88 19.35
N GLN A 27 -24.36 1.69 18.75
CA GLN A 27 -23.92 0.49 19.49
C GLN A 27 -22.40 0.28 19.51
N PHE A 28 -21.61 1.17 18.90
CA PHE A 28 -20.15 1.16 18.99
C PHE A 28 -19.66 2.06 20.14
N GLU A 29 -20.06 1.75 21.38
CA GLU A 29 -19.27 2.19 22.54
C GLU A 29 -18.21 1.14 22.83
N VAL A 30 -16.97 1.45 22.43
CA VAL A 30 -15.77 0.67 22.71
C VAL A 30 -15.60 0.59 24.23
N THR A 31 -15.80 -0.59 24.80
CA THR A 31 -15.47 -0.84 26.20
C THR A 31 -13.95 -0.92 26.31
N PRO A 32 -13.28 -0.09 27.13
CA PRO A 32 -11.83 -0.16 27.27
C PRO A 32 -11.46 -1.44 28.03
N THR A 33 -10.76 -2.35 27.35
CA THR A 33 -10.18 -3.55 27.93
C THR A 33 -9.17 -3.14 29.00
N LYS A 34 -9.49 -3.47 30.26
CA LYS A 34 -8.57 -3.34 31.40
C LYS A 34 -7.33 -4.22 31.20
N GLU A 35 -6.16 -3.61 31.31
CA GLU A 35 -4.87 -4.30 31.45
C GLU A 35 -4.94 -5.32 32.61
N GLN A 36 -4.66 -6.59 32.31
CA GLN A 36 -4.38 -7.60 33.31
C GLN A 36 -2.90 -7.53 33.67
N THR A 37 -2.63 -7.03 34.87
CA THR A 37 -1.35 -7.16 35.58
C THR A 37 -1.02 -8.63 35.78
N LEU A 38 0.08 -9.10 35.19
CA LEU A 38 0.63 -10.44 35.44
C LEU A 38 1.27 -10.46 36.84
N THR A 39 0.64 -11.16 37.77
CA THR A 39 1.19 -11.46 39.09
C THR A 39 2.24 -12.56 38.95
N GLN A 40 3.46 -12.27 39.36
CA GLN A 40 4.50 -13.26 39.65
C GLN A 40 4.00 -14.24 40.72
N THR A 41 4.26 -15.55 40.56
CA THR A 41 4.27 -16.48 41.69
C THR A 41 5.40 -17.48 41.56
N GLU A 42 6.12 -17.56 42.67
CA GLU A 42 7.27 -18.36 43.04
C GLU A 42 7.12 -19.88 42.86
N ASN A 43 8.24 -20.47 42.41
CA ASN A 43 9.00 -21.53 43.09
C ASN A 43 8.25 -22.79 43.59
N LYS A 44 8.52 -23.92 42.94
CA LYS A 44 8.73 -25.24 43.58
C LYS A 44 9.34 -26.26 42.61
N GLN A 45 10.62 -26.55 42.81
CA GLN A 45 11.21 -27.89 42.61
C GLN A 45 11.00 -28.71 43.90
N PRO A 46 11.33 -30.02 43.96
CA PRO A 46 11.76 -30.97 42.91
C PRO A 46 10.89 -32.25 42.90
N ILE A 47 11.12 -33.21 42.00
CA ILE A 47 11.41 -34.65 42.25
C ILE A 47 11.84 -35.30 40.91
N VAL A 48 12.99 -35.97 40.94
CA VAL A 48 13.57 -36.85 39.91
C VAL A 48 12.98 -38.27 40.07
N PRO A 49 12.70 -39.01 38.99
CA PRO A 49 13.54 -40.18 38.72
C PRO A 49 13.94 -40.35 37.25
N ASN A 50 15.19 -40.79 37.09
CA ASN A 50 15.76 -41.41 35.90
C ASN A 50 14.84 -42.48 35.28
N GLU A 51 14.79 -42.53 33.95
CA GLU A 51 15.06 -43.77 33.24
C GLU A 51 15.49 -43.50 31.80
N ASP A 52 16.53 -44.21 31.41
CA ASP A 52 17.16 -44.27 30.10
C ASP A 52 16.14 -44.57 28.99
N ASN A 53 16.27 -43.91 27.84
CA ASN A 53 16.49 -44.64 26.59
C ASN A 53 16.89 -43.71 25.44
N GLN A 54 17.96 -44.16 24.78
CA GLN A 54 18.52 -43.68 23.54
C GLN A 54 17.46 -43.63 22.43
N SER A 55 17.45 -42.52 21.69
CA SER A 55 17.30 -42.59 20.23
C SER A 55 17.87 -41.32 19.60
N GLU A 56 19.01 -41.47 18.95
CA GLU A 56 19.61 -40.47 18.07
C GLU A 56 18.64 -40.17 16.92
N SER A 57 18.16 -38.93 16.85
CA SER A 57 17.69 -38.34 15.61
C SER A 57 18.42 -37.02 15.42
N LYS A 58 19.37 -37.03 14.49
CA LYS A 58 20.16 -35.88 14.06
C LYS A 58 19.26 -34.90 13.31
N LEU A 59 18.98 -33.74 13.90
CA LEU A 59 18.61 -32.54 13.14
C LEU A 59 19.90 -31.81 12.71
N PRO A 60 20.00 -31.36 11.45
CA PRO A 60 21.15 -30.60 10.99
C PRO A 60 21.15 -29.17 11.55
N ASP A 61 22.35 -28.73 11.93
CA ASP A 61 22.72 -27.38 12.33
C ASP A 61 22.21 -26.33 11.33
N VAL A 62 21.26 -25.50 11.76
CA VAL A 62 20.96 -24.23 11.09
C VAL A 62 22.06 -23.25 11.48
N VAL A 63 22.98 -23.09 10.54
CA VAL A 63 24.07 -22.11 10.53
C VAL A 63 23.50 -20.72 10.84
N LYS A 64 23.89 -20.17 12.00
CA LYS A 64 23.78 -18.73 12.31
C LYS A 64 24.67 -17.95 11.34
N GLN A 65 24.13 -17.54 10.20
CA GLN A 65 24.79 -16.58 9.34
C GLN A 65 24.46 -15.18 9.84
N LYS A 66 25.40 -14.64 10.62
CA LYS A 66 25.44 -13.25 11.07
C LYS A 66 25.64 -12.36 9.84
N SER A 67 24.55 -11.80 9.32
CA SER A 67 24.61 -10.77 8.28
C SER A 67 24.98 -9.44 8.95
N GLU A 68 26.24 -9.08 8.85
CA GLU A 68 26.72 -7.73 9.13
C GLU A 68 26.25 -6.82 8.00
N MET A 69 25.07 -6.22 8.21
CA MET A 69 24.53 -5.16 7.38
C MET A 69 25.36 -3.90 7.62
N ASN A 70 26.32 -3.64 6.73
CA ASN A 70 27.06 -2.38 6.66
C ASN A 70 26.08 -1.22 6.41
N GLN A 71 25.77 -0.50 7.48
CA GLN A 71 25.32 0.89 7.43
C GLN A 71 26.52 1.76 7.03
N ASP A 72 26.73 1.98 5.73
CA ASP A 72 27.24 3.27 5.23
C ASP A 72 27.23 3.28 3.70
N LYS A 73 26.31 4.06 3.12
CA LYS A 73 26.38 4.74 1.80
C LYS A 73 25.01 5.30 1.39
N ASN A 74 24.43 6.16 2.24
CA ASN A 74 23.48 7.17 1.79
C ASN A 74 24.30 8.41 1.37
N SER A 75 24.72 8.49 0.10
CA SER A 75 25.20 9.78 -0.47
C SER A 75 25.31 9.83 -2.00
N ASP A 76 25.36 8.72 -2.74
CA ASP A 76 25.70 8.77 -4.18
C ASP A 76 24.65 8.13 -5.12
N LEU A 77 23.38 8.04 -4.71
CA LEU A 77 22.28 7.61 -5.59
C LEU A 77 21.54 8.80 -6.25
N MET A 78 22.27 9.87 -6.60
CA MET A 78 21.80 10.96 -7.48
C MET A 78 22.56 10.97 -8.82
N SER A 79 22.90 9.79 -9.35
CA SER A 79 23.61 9.59 -10.61
C SER A 79 23.04 8.31 -11.25
N SER A 80 21.93 8.35 -12.00
CA SER A 80 21.84 8.90 -13.35
C SER A 80 20.47 9.55 -13.60
N VAL A 81 20.49 10.82 -13.99
CA VAL A 81 19.32 11.70 -14.03
C VAL A 81 18.49 11.58 -15.33
N ASP A 82 18.74 10.61 -16.23
CA ASP A 82 18.04 10.55 -17.53
C ASP A 82 17.13 9.33 -17.82
N ASP A 83 17.16 8.23 -17.05
CA ASP A 83 16.49 6.98 -17.47
C ASP A 83 15.17 6.66 -16.75
N TYR A 84 14.40 7.65 -16.33
CA TYR A 84 13.07 7.38 -15.76
C TYR A 84 12.02 7.14 -16.86
N ILE A 85 12.30 6.31 -17.88
CA ILE A 85 11.30 5.91 -18.88
C ILE A 85 10.45 4.79 -18.28
N TYR A 86 9.29 5.17 -17.72
CA TYR A 86 8.38 4.22 -17.07
C TYR A 86 7.84 3.17 -18.04
N ASP A 87 7.55 3.58 -19.29
CA ASP A 87 6.98 2.72 -20.31
C ASP A 87 7.22 3.27 -21.74
N PRO A 88 7.43 2.42 -22.76
CA PRO A 88 7.43 2.82 -24.17
C PRO A 88 6.06 3.31 -24.67
N ASP A 89 4.95 2.96 -24.02
CA ASP A 89 3.64 3.51 -24.32
C ASP A 89 3.49 4.90 -23.66
N PRO A 90 3.36 5.99 -24.44
CA PRO A 90 3.31 7.35 -23.90
C PRO A 90 2.08 7.61 -23.00
N TYR A 91 0.99 6.87 -23.23
CA TYR A 91 -0.18 6.94 -22.36
C TYR A 91 0.14 6.33 -20.99
N VAL A 92 0.74 5.15 -20.98
CA VAL A 92 1.17 4.45 -19.75
C VAL A 92 2.23 5.27 -19.02
N GLU A 93 3.23 5.81 -19.72
CA GLU A 93 4.26 6.67 -19.12
C GLU A 93 3.64 7.86 -18.39
N THR A 94 2.69 8.54 -19.03
CA THR A 94 2.00 9.70 -18.43
C THR A 94 1.17 9.31 -17.22
N GLN A 95 0.48 8.15 -17.25
CA GLN A 95 -0.25 7.63 -16.09
C GLN A 95 0.69 7.33 -14.91
N MET A 96 1.84 6.71 -15.17
CA MET A 96 2.84 6.41 -14.15
C MET A 96 3.41 7.69 -13.53
N MET A 97 3.74 8.69 -14.34
CA MET A 97 4.17 10.00 -13.86
C MET A 97 3.14 10.62 -12.90
N LEU A 98 1.85 10.60 -13.28
CA LEU A 98 0.76 11.13 -12.45
C LEU A 98 0.58 10.35 -11.16
N HIS A 99 0.72 9.02 -11.21
CA HIS A 99 0.59 8.14 -10.06
C HIS A 99 1.70 8.36 -9.04
N ASP A 100 2.97 8.27 -9.48
CA ASP A 100 4.13 8.30 -8.60
C ASP A 100 4.38 9.69 -8.00
N ASN A 101 3.87 10.74 -8.65
CA ASN A 101 4.06 12.13 -8.24
C ASN A 101 2.73 12.81 -7.83
N GLU A 102 1.69 12.04 -7.54
CA GLU A 102 0.34 12.54 -7.24
C GLU A 102 0.36 13.64 -6.16
N LEU A 103 1.10 13.42 -5.07
CA LEU A 103 1.19 14.39 -3.98
C LEU A 103 1.96 15.65 -4.37
N CYS A 104 3.01 15.53 -5.18
CA CYS A 104 3.72 16.71 -5.69
C CYS A 104 2.88 17.51 -6.69
N TYR A 105 2.12 16.86 -7.58
CA TYR A 105 1.16 17.55 -8.43
C TYR A 105 0.11 18.29 -7.61
N ASN A 106 -0.45 17.62 -6.60
CA ASN A 106 -1.43 18.24 -5.70
C ASN A 106 -0.80 19.43 -4.97
N TYR A 107 0.39 19.28 -4.39
CA TYR A 107 1.12 20.34 -3.70
C TYR A 107 1.38 21.55 -4.62
N ILE A 108 2.05 21.35 -5.75
CA ILE A 108 2.54 22.44 -6.60
C ILE A 108 1.39 23.14 -7.32
N SER A 109 0.45 22.38 -7.90
CA SER A 109 -0.69 22.97 -8.61
C SER A 109 -1.57 23.81 -7.68
N THR A 110 -1.70 23.39 -6.42
CA THR A 110 -2.55 24.09 -5.47
C THR A 110 -1.79 25.20 -4.75
N LYS A 111 -0.46 25.12 -4.54
CA LYS A 111 0.39 26.23 -4.03
C LYS A 111 0.17 27.54 -4.79
N GLN A 112 -0.16 27.46 -6.08
CA GLN A 112 -0.49 28.60 -6.93
C GLN A 112 -1.93 29.13 -6.72
N SER A 113 -2.77 28.42 -5.98
CA SER A 113 -4.16 28.75 -5.67
C SER A 113 -4.32 29.14 -4.20
N SER A 114 -5.22 30.09 -3.90
CA SER A 114 -5.55 30.47 -2.51
C SER A 114 -6.15 29.30 -1.69
N LYS A 115 -6.77 28.32 -2.37
CA LYS A 115 -7.45 27.16 -1.77
C LYS A 115 -6.51 26.14 -1.13
N PHE A 116 -5.25 26.09 -1.55
CA PHE A 116 -4.28 25.17 -0.97
C PHE A 116 -4.02 25.44 0.49
N SER A 117 -3.89 26.73 0.84
CA SER A 117 -3.67 27.11 2.23
C SER A 117 -4.75 26.54 3.14
N GLU A 118 -6.00 26.43 2.68
CA GLU A 118 -7.10 25.84 3.46
C GLU A 118 -7.07 24.30 3.49
N SER A 119 -6.75 23.64 2.38
CA SER A 119 -6.64 22.17 2.33
C SER A 119 -5.45 21.66 3.15
N LEU A 120 -4.29 22.29 2.99
CA LEU A 120 -3.09 21.99 3.76
C LEU A 120 -3.31 22.30 5.23
N LYS A 121 -3.93 23.43 5.59
CA LYS A 121 -4.30 23.73 6.98
C LYS A 121 -5.18 22.64 7.57
N ARG A 122 -6.24 22.23 6.87
CA ARG A 122 -7.13 21.14 7.33
C ARG A 122 -6.40 19.81 7.50
N MET A 123 -5.47 19.50 6.60
CA MET A 123 -4.61 18.31 6.74
C MET A 123 -3.70 18.46 7.95
N SER A 124 -2.97 19.57 8.08
CA SER A 124 -2.02 19.84 9.17
C SER A 124 -2.65 19.76 10.55
N HIS A 125 -3.92 20.17 10.71
CA HIS A 125 -4.65 20.05 11.98
C HIS A 125 -4.93 18.60 12.40
N ARG A 126 -4.81 17.64 11.48
CA ARG A 126 -4.99 16.20 11.74
C ARG A 126 -3.67 15.45 11.85
N LEU A 127 -2.56 16.10 11.48
CA LEU A 127 -1.23 15.50 11.54
C LEU A 127 -0.64 15.67 12.93
N GLN A 128 0.03 14.63 13.41
CA GLN A 128 0.92 14.70 14.57
C GLN A 128 2.21 15.44 14.20
N ASP A 129 2.98 15.87 15.20
CA ASP A 129 4.15 16.73 15.01
C ASP A 129 5.19 16.13 14.04
N GLU A 130 5.49 14.83 14.16
CA GLU A 130 6.45 14.19 13.25
C GLU A 130 5.91 14.01 11.83
N GLN A 131 4.61 13.73 11.68
CA GLN A 131 3.97 13.69 10.36
C GLN A 131 4.05 15.08 9.71
N SER A 132 3.72 16.15 10.45
CA SER A 132 3.82 17.53 9.96
C SER A 132 5.24 17.85 9.49
N LYS A 133 6.25 17.54 10.31
CA LYS A 133 7.66 17.76 9.97
C LYS A 133 8.10 16.97 8.73
N PHE A 134 7.64 15.73 8.60
CA PHE A 134 7.89 14.92 7.41
C PHE A 134 7.27 15.56 6.16
N PHE A 135 6.02 16.01 6.23
CA PHE A 135 5.34 16.63 5.09
C PHE A 135 5.98 17.96 4.67
N ASP A 136 6.44 18.77 5.62
CA ASP A 136 7.21 19.97 5.30
C ASP A 136 8.46 19.63 4.48
N GLY A 137 9.22 18.60 4.89
CA GLY A 137 10.37 18.11 4.13
C GLY A 137 10.00 17.51 2.77
N HIS A 138 8.86 16.82 2.67
CA HIS A 138 8.35 16.28 1.42
C HIS A 138 7.96 17.38 0.43
N PHE A 139 7.37 18.48 0.90
CA PHE A 139 7.03 19.63 0.05
C PHE A 139 8.28 20.32 -0.50
N GLU A 140 9.34 20.44 0.30
CA GLU A 140 10.65 20.90 -0.21
C GLU A 140 11.21 19.93 -1.26
N TYR A 141 11.03 18.62 -1.07
CA TYR A 141 11.40 17.62 -2.08
C TYR A 141 10.62 17.83 -3.38
N CYS A 142 9.31 18.09 -3.33
CA CYS A 142 8.52 18.37 -4.52
C CYS A 142 9.00 19.63 -5.28
N ASP A 143 9.33 20.72 -4.56
CA ASP A 143 9.87 21.93 -5.18
C ASP A 143 11.21 21.66 -5.89
N LYS A 144 12.10 20.86 -5.26
CA LYS A 144 13.37 20.44 -5.87
C LYS A 144 13.13 19.55 -7.09
N LEU A 145 12.22 18.59 -6.99
CA LEU A 145 11.89 17.67 -8.07
C LEU A 145 11.35 18.42 -9.29
N ASN A 146 10.48 19.42 -9.10
CA ASN A 146 9.97 20.25 -10.18
C ASN A 146 11.09 21.00 -10.93
N THR A 147 12.10 21.45 -10.19
CA THR A 147 13.27 22.15 -10.77
C THR A 147 14.20 21.18 -11.49
N GLN A 148 14.45 20.01 -10.92
CA GLN A 148 15.41 19.04 -11.44
C GLN A 148 14.84 18.19 -12.59
N LYS A 149 13.51 18.02 -12.66
CA LYS A 149 12.82 17.16 -13.62
C LYS A 149 11.69 17.92 -14.33
N PRO A 150 12.02 18.96 -15.15
CA PRO A 150 11.02 19.78 -15.81
C PRO A 150 10.10 18.99 -16.76
N ARG A 151 10.52 17.80 -17.23
CA ARG A 151 9.67 16.92 -18.06
C ARG A 151 8.39 16.47 -17.34
N LEU A 152 8.42 16.40 -16.00
CA LEU A 152 7.27 16.01 -15.19
C LEU A 152 6.20 17.12 -15.15
N GLN A 153 6.55 18.38 -15.44
CA GLN A 153 5.59 19.49 -15.45
C GLN A 153 4.69 19.53 -14.20
N LEU A 154 5.27 19.38 -13.01
CA LEU A 154 4.50 19.22 -11.77
C LEU A 154 3.66 20.48 -11.43
N ASP A 155 4.04 21.63 -11.99
CA ASP A 155 3.34 22.90 -11.90
C ASP A 155 2.20 23.08 -12.93
N ASN A 156 2.09 22.20 -13.92
CA ASN A 156 1.06 22.26 -14.96
C ASN A 156 0.27 20.96 -15.10
N TYR A 157 -0.32 20.50 -13.99
CA TYR A 157 -1.17 19.31 -13.94
C TYR A 157 -2.28 19.28 -15.03
N LYS A 158 -2.81 20.45 -15.39
CA LYS A 158 -3.82 20.56 -16.46
C LYS A 158 -3.23 20.18 -17.81
N GLU A 159 -2.06 20.69 -18.17
CA GLU A 159 -1.39 20.34 -19.43
C GLU A 159 -1.03 18.85 -19.48
N VAL A 160 -0.53 18.26 -18.39
CA VAL A 160 -0.23 16.82 -18.33
C VAL A 160 -1.49 15.99 -18.56
N LYS A 161 -2.62 16.37 -17.93
CA LYS A 161 -3.92 15.73 -18.18
C LYS A 161 -4.40 15.89 -19.62
N GLU A 162 -4.21 17.07 -20.22
CA GLU A 162 -4.56 17.27 -21.62
C GLU A 162 -3.67 16.42 -22.54
N ARG A 163 -2.37 16.32 -22.29
CA ARG A 163 -1.46 15.43 -23.04
C ARG A 163 -1.93 13.98 -22.97
N LEU A 164 -2.31 13.51 -21.79
CA LEU A 164 -2.84 12.16 -21.59
C LEU A 164 -4.08 11.91 -22.47
N LYS A 165 -5.02 12.86 -22.54
CA LYS A 165 -6.22 12.74 -23.38
C LYS A 165 -5.92 12.65 -24.88
N HIS A 166 -4.84 13.28 -25.34
CA HIS A 166 -4.43 13.27 -26.75
C HIS A 166 -3.45 12.14 -27.08
N SER A 167 -2.91 11.45 -26.06
CA SER A 167 -2.01 10.32 -26.25
C SER A 167 -2.84 9.08 -26.60
N GLN A 168 -2.57 8.48 -27.74
CA GLN A 168 -3.21 7.22 -28.15
C GLN A 168 -2.45 6.06 -27.51
N PRO A 169 -3.11 5.18 -26.74
CA PRO A 169 -2.45 4.01 -26.20
C PRO A 169 -2.06 3.06 -27.33
N ASN A 170 -0.88 2.48 -27.23
CA ASN A 170 -0.34 1.57 -28.26
C ASN A 170 -0.07 0.16 -27.72
N SER A 171 -0.19 -0.05 -26.41
CA SER A 171 -0.08 -1.33 -25.74
C SER A 171 -1.43 -1.80 -25.19
N LEU A 172 -1.60 -3.11 -25.00
CA LEU A 172 -2.77 -3.67 -24.32
C LEU A 172 -2.99 -3.02 -22.95
N TRP A 173 -1.91 -2.80 -22.20
CA TRP A 173 -1.98 -2.14 -20.90
C TRP A 173 -2.44 -0.68 -21.01
N GLY A 174 -1.94 0.06 -22.00
CA GLY A 174 -2.40 1.42 -22.30
C GLY A 174 -3.89 1.46 -22.64
N GLN A 175 -4.38 0.51 -23.44
CA GLN A 175 -5.81 0.41 -23.81
C GLN A 175 -6.71 0.08 -22.61
N ILE A 176 -6.22 -0.73 -21.67
CA ILE A 176 -6.90 -0.98 -20.39
C ILE A 176 -6.95 0.30 -19.57
N LEU A 177 -5.81 0.99 -19.41
CA LEU A 177 -5.74 2.23 -18.62
C LEU A 177 -6.55 3.38 -19.24
N SER A 178 -6.71 3.41 -20.56
CA SER A 178 -7.52 4.41 -21.26
C SER A 178 -9.01 4.13 -21.22
N GLY A 179 -9.42 2.92 -20.84
CA GLY A 179 -10.80 2.46 -20.89
C GLY A 179 -11.28 2.08 -22.29
N GLU A 180 -10.37 1.92 -23.27
CA GLU A 180 -10.69 1.32 -24.57
C GLU A 180 -11.02 -0.17 -24.44
N ILE A 181 -10.38 -0.84 -23.48
CA ILE A 181 -10.72 -2.20 -23.06
C ILE A 181 -11.26 -2.14 -21.64
N ASP A 182 -12.49 -2.63 -21.49
CA ASP A 182 -13.11 -2.79 -20.18
C ASP A 182 -12.48 -3.98 -19.44
N VAL A 183 -12.02 -3.73 -18.22
CA VAL A 183 -11.36 -4.73 -17.37
C VAL A 183 -12.29 -5.92 -17.08
N GLU A 184 -13.59 -5.68 -16.94
CA GLU A 184 -14.60 -6.71 -16.67
C GLU A 184 -14.71 -7.74 -17.81
N THR A 185 -14.24 -7.38 -19.01
CA THR A 185 -14.26 -8.28 -20.18
C THR A 185 -13.04 -9.20 -20.26
N LEU A 186 -12.02 -8.97 -19.42
CA LEU A 186 -10.79 -9.77 -19.41
C LEU A 186 -10.98 -11.05 -18.59
N GLY A 187 -10.66 -12.19 -19.18
CA GLY A 187 -10.59 -13.45 -18.43
C GLY A 187 -9.37 -13.51 -17.50
N HIS A 188 -9.45 -14.33 -16.45
CA HIS A 188 -8.37 -14.54 -15.48
C HIS A 188 -7.02 -14.90 -16.13
N SER A 189 -7.02 -15.68 -17.22
CA SER A 189 -5.78 -16.02 -17.93
C SER A 189 -5.13 -14.80 -18.58
N GLN A 190 -5.92 -13.88 -19.15
CA GLN A 190 -5.41 -12.65 -19.77
C GLN A 190 -4.82 -11.70 -18.73
N ILE A 191 -5.49 -11.57 -17.57
CA ILE A 191 -4.96 -10.80 -16.44
C ILE A 191 -3.64 -11.42 -15.96
N LYS A 192 -3.60 -12.74 -15.77
CA LYS A 192 -2.39 -13.46 -15.38
C LYS A 192 -1.25 -13.27 -16.39
N ASP A 193 -1.53 -13.34 -17.69
CA ASP A 193 -0.54 -13.13 -18.73
C ASP A 193 0.02 -11.69 -18.72
N LEU A 194 -0.83 -10.69 -18.42
CA LEU A 194 -0.39 -9.30 -18.23
C LEU A 194 0.53 -9.16 -17.01
N LEU A 195 0.16 -9.77 -15.88
CA LEU A 195 0.98 -9.74 -14.66
C LEU A 195 2.34 -10.43 -14.87
N LYS A 196 2.37 -11.54 -15.62
CA LYS A 196 3.59 -12.28 -16.00
C LYS A 196 4.54 -11.52 -16.91
N GLN A 197 4.12 -10.42 -17.52
CA GLN A 197 5.06 -9.55 -18.25
C GLN A 197 6.09 -8.92 -17.31
N ASN A 198 5.82 -8.92 -16.00
CA ASN A 198 6.73 -8.45 -14.96
C ASN A 198 7.25 -7.02 -15.20
N ARG A 199 6.37 -6.16 -15.74
CA ARG A 199 6.67 -4.76 -16.03
C ARG A 199 6.22 -3.89 -14.86
N LEU A 200 7.11 -3.01 -14.39
CA LEU A 200 6.80 -2.06 -13.30
C LEU A 200 5.50 -1.28 -13.55
N SER A 201 5.32 -0.76 -14.77
CA SER A 201 4.15 0.01 -15.17
C SER A 201 2.82 -0.76 -15.04
N VAL A 202 2.85 -2.09 -15.20
CA VAL A 202 1.69 -2.96 -15.01
C VAL A 202 1.50 -3.21 -13.52
N LEU A 203 2.56 -3.72 -12.86
CA LEU A 203 2.46 -4.22 -11.48
C LEU A 203 2.19 -3.14 -10.44
N SER A 204 2.63 -1.89 -10.66
CA SER A 204 2.38 -0.77 -9.73
C SER A 204 0.91 -0.36 -9.68
N LEU A 205 0.18 -0.52 -10.78
CA LEU A 205 -1.21 -0.09 -10.91
C LEU A 205 -2.20 -1.27 -10.92
N ALA A 206 -1.72 -2.50 -11.16
CA ALA A 206 -2.52 -3.71 -11.23
C ALA A 206 -3.47 -3.93 -10.03
N PRO A 207 -3.07 -3.76 -8.75
CA PRO A 207 -3.99 -3.95 -7.63
C PRO A 207 -5.22 -3.03 -7.69
N LYS A 208 -5.07 -1.84 -8.26
CA LYS A 208 -6.16 -0.86 -8.40
C LYS A 208 -7.02 -1.15 -9.64
N ILE A 209 -6.39 -1.50 -10.75
CA ILE A 209 -7.07 -1.72 -12.03
C ILE A 209 -7.78 -3.07 -12.04
N PHE A 210 -7.11 -4.12 -11.56
CA PHE A 210 -7.63 -5.49 -11.47
C PHE A 210 -8.15 -5.79 -10.06
N TYR A 211 -8.87 -4.82 -9.45
CA TYR A 211 -9.34 -4.93 -8.07
C TYR A 211 -10.07 -6.25 -7.81
N GLU A 212 -11.04 -6.61 -8.65
CA GLU A 212 -11.81 -7.86 -8.51
C GLU A 212 -10.91 -9.08 -8.58
N TYR A 213 -9.97 -9.15 -9.52
CA TYR A 213 -9.01 -10.26 -9.59
C TYR A 213 -8.11 -10.35 -8.36
N TYR A 214 -7.68 -9.21 -7.81
CA TYR A 214 -6.89 -9.20 -6.59
C TYR A 214 -7.69 -9.65 -5.36
N GLU A 215 -8.98 -9.33 -5.30
CA GLU A 215 -9.87 -9.74 -4.20
C GLU A 215 -10.36 -11.18 -4.33
N GLU A 216 -10.61 -11.66 -5.55
CA GLU A 216 -11.21 -12.98 -5.82
C GLU A 216 -10.21 -14.09 -6.13
N VAL A 217 -8.97 -13.74 -6.49
CA VAL A 217 -7.93 -14.72 -6.81
C VAL A 217 -6.74 -14.54 -5.89
N ILE A 218 -6.09 -13.38 -5.96
CA ILE A 218 -4.83 -13.14 -5.22
C ILE A 218 -5.05 -13.22 -3.72
N HIS A 219 -6.11 -12.59 -3.20
CA HIS A 219 -6.39 -12.56 -1.77
C HIS A 219 -6.67 -13.96 -1.21
N TRP A 220 -7.54 -14.75 -1.85
CA TRP A 220 -7.89 -16.08 -1.36
C TRP A 220 -6.72 -17.07 -1.46
N ASP A 221 -5.91 -16.96 -2.53
CA ASP A 221 -4.65 -17.70 -2.62
C ASP A 221 -3.70 -17.29 -1.48
N MET A 222 -3.61 -16.00 -1.17
CA MET A 222 -2.77 -15.48 -0.10
C MET A 222 -3.24 -15.93 1.29
N GLU A 223 -4.55 -15.96 1.56
CA GLU A 223 -5.12 -16.55 2.78
C GLU A 223 -4.67 -18.01 2.94
N TYR A 224 -4.73 -18.79 1.85
CA TYR A 224 -4.28 -20.18 1.85
C TYR A 224 -2.77 -20.30 2.10
N VAL A 225 -1.95 -19.50 1.43
CA VAL A 225 -0.49 -19.57 1.53
C VAL A 225 0.00 -19.10 2.91
N LEU A 226 -0.63 -18.07 3.49
CA LEU A 226 -0.32 -17.57 4.83
C LEU A 226 -0.98 -18.38 5.95
N GLN A 227 -1.91 -19.29 5.62
CA GLN A 227 -2.70 -20.06 6.60
C GLN A 227 -3.41 -19.15 7.64
N ASN A 228 -3.86 -17.97 7.19
CA ASN A 228 -4.46 -16.95 8.05
C ASN A 228 -5.74 -16.42 7.43
N ARG A 229 -6.86 -16.55 8.17
CA ARG A 229 -8.20 -16.15 7.69
C ARG A 229 -8.60 -14.72 8.07
N ASN A 230 -7.71 -13.97 8.71
CA ASN A 230 -7.96 -12.57 9.00
C ASN A 230 -7.77 -11.76 7.70
N TYR A 231 -8.89 -11.40 7.07
CA TYR A 231 -8.91 -10.67 5.81
C TYR A 231 -8.03 -9.40 5.84
N ASP A 232 -8.13 -8.55 6.87
CA ASP A 232 -7.36 -7.31 6.97
C ASP A 232 -5.86 -7.59 7.06
N TYR A 233 -5.47 -8.63 7.80
CA TYR A 233 -4.07 -9.06 7.91
C TYR A 233 -3.53 -9.59 6.59
N VAL A 234 -4.28 -10.46 5.90
CA VAL A 234 -3.88 -11.02 4.60
C VAL A 234 -3.72 -9.91 3.57
N LYS A 235 -4.67 -8.97 3.54
CA LYS A 235 -4.61 -7.79 2.67
C LYS A 235 -3.39 -6.91 2.96
N LEU A 236 -3.07 -6.70 4.25
CA LEU A 236 -1.87 -5.97 4.65
C LEU A 236 -0.59 -6.66 4.15
N MET A 237 -0.48 -7.98 4.37
CA MET A 237 0.68 -8.75 3.90
C MET A 237 0.78 -8.76 2.38
N GLN A 238 -0.35 -8.81 1.67
CA GLN A 238 -0.42 -8.69 0.22
C GLN A 238 0.11 -7.33 -0.26
N GLU A 239 -0.36 -6.22 0.32
CA GLU A 239 0.12 -4.88 -0.03
C GLU A 239 1.62 -4.71 0.26
N TYR A 240 2.09 -5.23 1.40
CA TYR A 240 3.50 -5.17 1.75
C TYR A 240 4.38 -6.01 0.83
N ALA A 241 3.98 -7.24 0.55
CA ALA A 241 4.73 -8.11 -0.35
C ALA A 241 4.77 -7.54 -1.78
N GLN A 242 3.66 -6.96 -2.25
CA GLN A 242 3.61 -6.29 -3.54
C GLN A 242 4.60 -5.12 -3.60
N GLN A 243 4.58 -4.25 -2.58
CA GLN A 243 5.50 -3.12 -2.56
C GLN A 243 6.95 -3.59 -2.48
N LEU A 244 7.26 -4.62 -1.68
CA LEU A 244 8.60 -5.17 -1.58
C LEU A 244 9.10 -5.71 -2.93
N TYR A 245 8.22 -6.42 -3.64
CA TYR A 245 8.50 -6.90 -4.98
C TYR A 245 8.77 -5.75 -5.98
N LEU A 246 7.95 -4.69 -5.95
CA LEU A 246 8.17 -3.50 -6.78
C LEU A 246 9.49 -2.79 -6.46
N CYS A 247 9.90 -2.75 -5.18
CA CYS A 247 11.21 -2.23 -4.79
C CYS A 247 12.35 -3.06 -5.40
N GLN A 248 12.22 -4.40 -5.41
CA GLN A 248 13.20 -5.29 -6.02
C GLN A 248 13.31 -5.12 -7.55
N LEU A 249 12.21 -4.70 -8.19
CA LEU A 249 12.18 -4.34 -9.61
C LEU A 249 12.72 -2.92 -9.90
N GLY A 250 13.07 -2.14 -8.87
CA GLY A 250 13.69 -0.83 -9.02
C GLY A 250 12.74 0.36 -8.88
N THR A 251 11.53 0.17 -8.35
CA THR A 251 10.67 1.31 -7.99
C THR A 251 11.27 2.09 -6.81
N GLU A 252 10.98 3.40 -6.74
CA GLU A 252 11.42 4.24 -5.62
C GLU A 252 10.75 3.78 -4.32
N CYS A 253 11.57 3.41 -3.33
CA CYS A 253 11.11 2.92 -2.02
C CYS A 253 11.70 3.70 -0.86
N GLY A 254 12.26 4.88 -1.14
CA GLY A 254 12.69 5.82 -0.13
C GLY A 254 11.52 6.49 0.60
N PRO A 255 11.83 7.39 1.54
CA PRO A 255 10.83 8.08 2.34
C PRO A 255 9.85 8.93 1.52
N ASN A 256 10.27 9.39 0.34
CA ASN A 256 9.44 10.19 -0.57
C ASN A 256 8.69 9.36 -1.62
N SER A 257 8.72 8.02 -1.52
CA SER A 257 7.87 7.17 -2.36
C SER A 257 6.39 7.38 -2.02
N GLN A 258 5.52 7.31 -3.03
CA GLN A 258 4.08 7.48 -2.84
C GLN A 258 3.52 6.50 -1.80
N PHE A 259 4.07 5.29 -1.74
CA PHE A 259 3.72 4.29 -0.74
C PHE A 259 4.12 4.72 0.68
N MET A 260 5.39 5.08 0.91
CA MET A 260 5.84 5.50 2.25
C MET A 260 5.16 6.78 2.74
N ILE A 261 4.83 7.69 1.84
CA ILE A 261 4.08 8.89 2.21
C ILE A 261 2.67 8.53 2.69
N ARG A 262 1.98 7.62 1.99
CA ARG A 262 0.65 7.12 2.42
C ARG A 262 0.75 6.38 3.75
N MET A 263 1.78 5.57 3.95
CA MET A 263 2.04 4.94 5.25
C MET A 263 2.23 5.97 6.35
N CYS A 264 3.01 7.03 6.11
CA CYS A 264 3.21 8.11 7.06
C CYS A 264 1.89 8.84 7.40
N LEU A 265 0.98 9.04 6.43
CA LEU A 265 -0.35 9.60 6.72
C LEU A 265 -1.17 8.72 7.68
N SER A 266 -1.04 7.40 7.55
CA SER A 266 -1.78 6.44 8.36
C SER A 266 -1.12 6.15 9.71
N SER A 267 0.21 6.20 9.80
CA SER A 267 0.99 5.95 11.01
C SER A 267 2.23 6.81 11.06
N GLN A 268 2.40 7.54 12.17
CA GLN A 268 3.56 8.37 12.44
C GLN A 268 4.88 7.57 12.41
N GLU A 269 4.85 6.30 12.83
CA GLU A 269 6.01 5.42 12.92
C GLU A 269 6.63 5.11 11.54
N ALA A 270 5.88 5.31 10.45
CA ALA A 270 6.38 5.13 9.09
C ALA A 270 7.06 6.38 8.52
N CYS A 271 6.90 7.55 9.16
CA CYS A 271 7.38 8.82 8.62
C CYS A 271 8.90 8.88 8.57
N GLY A 272 9.45 9.25 7.41
CA GLY A 272 10.90 9.39 7.21
C GLY A 272 11.66 8.08 7.03
N LEU A 273 11.01 6.93 7.15
CA LEU A 273 11.62 5.63 6.86
C LEU A 273 11.58 5.34 5.36
N ASN A 274 12.60 4.66 4.84
CA ASN A 274 12.45 3.92 3.60
C ASN A 274 11.72 2.59 3.86
N TYR A 275 11.24 1.93 2.81
CA TYR A 275 10.38 0.76 2.97
C TYR A 275 11.06 -0.43 3.67
N ASN A 276 12.35 -0.66 3.40
CA ASN A 276 13.11 -1.72 4.08
C ASN A 276 13.29 -1.40 5.58
N GLN A 277 13.58 -0.14 5.92
CA GLN A 277 13.65 0.29 7.32
C GLN A 277 12.30 0.14 8.02
N TYR A 278 11.19 0.43 7.33
CA TYR A 278 9.85 0.22 7.87
C TYR A 278 9.63 -1.26 8.19
N ILE A 279 9.91 -2.17 7.25
CA ILE A 279 9.81 -3.61 7.47
C ILE A 279 10.65 -4.02 8.69
N GLU A 280 11.90 -3.57 8.75
CA GLU A 280 12.83 -3.99 9.80
C GLU A 280 12.46 -3.48 11.20
N ASN A 281 11.98 -2.24 11.30
CA ASN A 281 11.74 -1.59 12.58
C ASN A 281 10.33 -1.79 13.12
N ILE A 282 9.35 -1.94 12.23
CA ILE A 282 7.92 -1.91 12.60
C ILE A 282 7.31 -3.31 12.61
N LEU A 283 7.69 -4.19 11.67
CA LEU A 283 7.11 -5.53 11.62
C LEU A 283 7.73 -6.46 12.67
N THR A 284 6.87 -7.24 13.31
CA THR A 284 7.29 -8.33 14.20
C THR A 284 7.99 -9.44 13.40
N THR A 285 8.76 -10.29 14.07
CA THR A 285 9.40 -11.46 13.43
C THR A 285 8.40 -12.36 12.70
N GLY A 286 7.21 -12.57 13.27
CA GLY A 286 6.14 -13.35 12.62
C GLY A 286 5.67 -12.71 11.31
N GLN A 287 5.36 -11.41 11.34
CA GLN A 287 4.96 -10.66 10.14
C GLN A 287 6.05 -10.63 9.08
N LYS A 288 7.33 -10.54 9.46
CA LYS A 288 8.44 -10.62 8.50
C LYS A 288 8.49 -11.97 7.80
N ASN A 289 8.26 -13.07 8.52
CA ASN A 289 8.21 -14.40 7.92
C ASN A 289 7.03 -14.54 6.95
N ASP A 290 5.84 -14.08 7.37
CA ASP A 290 4.64 -14.08 6.51
C ASP A 290 4.84 -13.20 5.28
N LEU A 291 5.50 -12.05 5.42
CA LEU A 291 5.87 -11.18 4.30
C LEU A 291 6.79 -11.89 3.30
N GLN A 292 7.77 -12.69 3.76
CA GLN A 292 8.62 -13.47 2.85
C GLN A 292 7.81 -14.54 2.10
N VAL A 293 6.87 -15.20 2.77
CA VAL A 293 5.96 -16.18 2.15
C VAL A 293 5.07 -15.50 1.09
N ALA A 294 4.50 -14.35 1.41
CA ALA A 294 3.70 -13.56 0.49
C ALA A 294 4.52 -13.01 -0.70
N LEU A 295 5.77 -12.60 -0.45
CA LEU A 295 6.69 -12.18 -1.50
C LEU A 295 6.98 -13.34 -2.46
N GLN A 296 7.27 -14.53 -1.94
CA GLN A 296 7.50 -15.72 -2.76
C GLN A 296 6.26 -16.08 -3.59
N TYR A 297 5.05 -15.89 -3.06
CA TYR A 297 3.83 -16.03 -3.84
C TYR A 297 3.82 -15.09 -5.06
N PHE A 298 4.11 -13.80 -4.87
CA PHE A 298 4.16 -12.85 -6.00
C PHE A 298 5.26 -13.16 -7.00
N GLU A 299 6.44 -13.61 -6.56
CA GLU A 299 7.49 -14.08 -7.46
C GLU A 299 7.02 -15.21 -8.38
N ASN A 300 6.15 -16.11 -7.89
CA ASN A 300 5.58 -17.21 -8.66
C ASN A 300 4.41 -16.78 -9.56
N VAL A 301 3.64 -15.77 -9.16
CA VAL A 301 2.54 -15.23 -9.97
C VAL A 301 3.07 -14.41 -11.13
N TYR A 302 4.14 -13.63 -10.90
CA TYR A 302 4.69 -12.67 -11.86
C TYR A 302 5.80 -13.22 -12.78
N ARG A 303 6.31 -14.42 -12.52
CA ARG A 303 7.23 -15.15 -13.42
C ARG A 303 6.50 -16.33 -14.08
#